data_AF-A0A0L8V7P1-F1
#
_entry.id   AF-A0A0L8V7P1-F1
#
_cell.length_a   1.000
_cell.length_b   1.000
_cell.length_c   1.000
_cell.angle_alpha   90.00
_cell.angle_beta   90.00
_cell.angle_gamma   90.00
#
_symmetry.space_group_name_H-M   'P 1'
#
loop_
_entity.id
_entity.type
_entity.pdbx_description
1 polymer ?
#
loop_
_entity_poly.entity_id
_entity_poly.type
_entity_poly.pdbx_seq_one_letter_code
_entity_poly.pdbx_strand_id
1 'polypeptide(L)' 'MFDDLFLDSYDNSVEGEDYYLTREGYRVMTESFLVKRGYCCANGCRHCPYHPKAQKGNRQLRPDVAKKYQK' A
#
# COMPACT_ATOMS: atom_id res chain seq x y z
N MET A 1 10.23 20.50 27.02
CA MET A 1 10.81 19.13 27.04
C MET A 1 9.76 18.15 26.50
N PHE A 2 9.35 18.33 25.24
CA PHE A 2 8.47 17.41 24.51
C PHE A 2 8.77 17.41 22.98
N ASP A 3 9.82 18.11 22.53
CA ASP A 3 10.15 18.28 21.11
C ASP A 3 11.07 17.20 20.52
N ASP A 4 11.74 16.39 21.35
CA ASP A 4 12.63 15.30 20.89
C ASP A 4 11.96 13.91 20.89
N LEU A 5 10.67 13.82 21.21
CA LEU A 5 9.95 12.54 21.29
C LEU A 5 9.14 12.19 20.03
N PHE A 6 9.15 13.07 19.02
CA PHE A 6 8.32 12.89 17.81
C PHE A 6 9.11 12.99 16.50
N LEU A 7 10.45 13.02 16.55
CA LEU A 7 11.28 13.24 15.36
C LEU A 7 11.43 12.00 14.46
N ASP A 8 11.06 10.80 14.94
CA ASP A 8 11.19 9.53 14.18
C ASP A 8 9.85 8.89 13.75
N SER A 9 8.72 9.59 13.87
CA SER A 9 7.42 8.89 13.77
C SER A 9 6.81 8.74 12.36
N TYR A 10 7.32 9.37 11.30
CA TYR A 10 6.43 9.68 10.19
C TYR A 10 6.72 8.95 8.87
N ASP A 11 6.02 7.82 8.69
CA ASP A 11 5.63 7.18 7.41
C ASP A 11 6.75 7.14 6.35
N ASN A 12 7.53 6.05 6.30
CA ASN A 12 8.51 5.75 5.23
C ASN A 12 7.85 5.51 3.84
N SER A 13 6.71 6.15 3.56
CA SER A 13 6.00 6.05 2.29
C SER A 13 6.53 7.11 1.33
N VAL A 14 7.04 6.68 0.18
CA VAL A 14 7.60 7.58 -0.82
C VAL A 14 6.50 8.02 -1.80
N GLU A 15 6.32 9.33 -1.97
CA GLU A 15 5.41 9.88 -3.00
C GLU A 15 5.90 9.48 -4.39
N GLY A 16 4.99 8.96 -5.23
CA GLY A 16 5.30 8.41 -6.55
C GLY A 16 5.55 6.90 -6.56
N GLU A 17 5.98 6.31 -5.45
CA GLU A 17 6.11 4.85 -5.32
C GLU A 17 4.91 4.23 -4.63
N ASP A 18 4.60 4.69 -3.43
CA ASP A 18 3.61 4.10 -2.52
C ASP A 18 2.23 4.74 -2.67
N TYR A 19 2.21 6.02 -2.99
CA TYR A 19 0.98 6.76 -3.26
C TYR A 19 1.26 7.92 -4.19
N TYR A 20 0.21 8.42 -4.83
CA TYR A 20 0.25 9.68 -5.56
C TYR A 20 -0.92 10.57 -5.11
N LEU A 21 -0.71 11.88 -5.20
CA LEU A 21 -1.75 12.87 -4.97
C LEU A 21 -2.47 13.19 -6.28
N THR A 22 -3.80 13.12 -6.27
CA THR A 22 -4.58 13.63 -7.39
C THR A 22 -4.65 15.15 -7.32
N ARG A 23 -4.98 15.80 -8.45
CA ARG A 23 -5.17 17.27 -8.51
C ARG A 23 -6.26 17.77 -7.56
N GLU A 24 -7.18 16.88 -7.19
CA GLU A 24 -8.27 17.13 -6.25
C GLU A 24 -7.86 16.97 -4.78
N GLY A 25 -6.59 16.62 -4.51
CA GLY A 25 -6.06 16.46 -3.16
C GLY A 25 -6.24 15.07 -2.54
N TYR A 26 -6.65 14.06 -3.32
CA TYR A 26 -6.81 12.70 -2.80
C TYR A 26 -5.50 11.91 -2.83
N ARG A 27 -5.16 11.26 -1.72
CA ARG A 27 -4.04 10.29 -1.62
C ARG A 27 -4.49 8.94 -2.15
N VAL A 28 -4.02 8.57 -3.34
CA VAL A 28 -4.32 7.27 -3.94
C VAL A 28 -3.14 6.33 -3.72
N MET A 29 -3.36 5.26 -2.96
CA MET A 29 -2.36 4.22 -2.73
C MET A 29 -2.15 3.39 -3.99
N THR A 30 -0.89 3.11 -4.31
CA THR A 30 -0.51 2.29 -5.45
C THR A 30 -0.54 0.80 -5.08
N GLU A 31 -0.38 -0.04 -6.11
CA GLU A 31 -0.16 -1.47 -5.95
C GLU A 31 1.06 -1.77 -5.04
N SER A 32 2.17 -1.05 -5.22
CA SER A 32 3.40 -1.22 -4.45
C SER A 32 3.16 -1.08 -2.94
N PHE A 33 2.42 -0.04 -2.54
CA PHE A 33 2.08 0.16 -1.13
C PHE A 33 1.20 -0.95 -0.58
N LEU A 34 0.19 -1.38 -1.36
CA LEU A 34 -0.67 -2.48 -0.95
C LEU A 34 0.12 -3.80 -0.82
N VAL A 35 1.12 -4.04 -1.67
CA VAL A 35 2.03 -5.18 -1.55
C VAL A 35 2.90 -5.07 -0.29
N LYS A 36 3.55 -3.92 -0.04
CA LYS A 36 4.36 -3.66 1.16
C LYS A 36 3.54 -3.83 2.46
N ARG A 37 2.28 -3.40 2.44
CA ARG A 37 1.32 -3.59 3.55
C ARG A 37 1.12 -5.07 3.91
N GLY A 38 1.23 -5.98 2.94
CA GLY A 38 1.28 -7.41 3.19
C GLY A 38 -0.06 -8.07 3.54
N TYR A 39 -1.20 -7.38 3.45
CA TYR A 39 -2.53 -7.99 3.60
C TYR A 39 -3.65 -7.26 2.85
N CYS A 40 -4.67 -8.02 2.44
CA CYS A 40 -5.89 -7.51 1.84
C CYS A 40 -6.86 -6.97 2.91
N CYS A 41 -7.30 -5.74 2.73
CA CYS A 41 -8.23 -5.05 3.62
C CYS A 41 -9.72 -5.34 3.36
N ALA A 42 -10.05 -6.17 2.37
CA ALA A 42 -11.41 -6.49 1.94
C ALA A 42 -12.24 -5.33 1.32
N ASN A 43 -11.67 -4.15 1.10
CA ASN A 43 -12.40 -2.99 0.56
C ASN A 43 -12.74 -3.06 -0.95
N GLY A 44 -12.44 -4.16 -1.65
CA GLY A 44 -12.78 -4.32 -3.07
C GLY A 44 -12.12 -3.32 -4.02
N CYS A 45 -10.90 -2.84 -3.71
CA CYS A 45 -10.21 -1.83 -4.50
C CYS A 45 -9.86 -2.31 -5.94
N ARG A 46 -9.89 -1.38 -6.89
CA ARG A 46 -9.63 -1.67 -8.33
C ARG A 46 -8.21 -2.18 -8.58
N HIS A 47 -7.22 -1.56 -7.94
CA HIS A 47 -5.80 -1.93 -8.00
C HIS A 47 -5.37 -2.94 -6.93
N CYS A 48 -6.29 -3.81 -6.47
CA CYS A 48 -5.95 -4.79 -5.45
C CYS A 48 -4.89 -5.78 -5.98
N PRO A 49 -3.73 -5.92 -5.33
CA PRO A 49 -2.69 -6.87 -5.73
C PRO A 49 -3.03 -8.31 -5.36
N TYR A 50 -4.04 -8.53 -4.51
CA TYR A 50 -4.36 -9.83 -3.95
C TYR A 50 -5.39 -10.61 -4.76
N HIS A 51 -5.26 -11.93 -4.74
CA HIS A 51 -6.23 -12.88 -5.29
C HIS A 51 -6.51 -13.98 -4.26
N PRO A 52 -7.76 -14.31 -3.94
CA PRO A 52 -9.01 -13.70 -4.40
C PRO A 52 -9.15 -12.24 -3.94
N LYS A 53 -9.89 -11.42 -4.70
CA LYS A 53 -10.16 -10.02 -4.34
C LYS A 53 -11.11 -9.96 -3.13
N ALA A 54 -10.99 -8.88 -2.35
CA ALA A 54 -11.87 -8.55 -1.23
C ALA A 54 -11.93 -9.59 -0.08
N GLN A 55 -10.90 -10.43 0.07
CA GLN A 55 -10.83 -11.39 1.17
C GLN A 55 -9.99 -10.82 2.32
N LYS A 56 -10.61 -10.56 3.48
CA LYS A 56 -9.95 -9.93 4.63
C LYS A 56 -8.78 -10.79 5.12
N GLY A 57 -7.60 -10.18 5.26
CA GLY A 57 -6.40 -10.86 5.74
C GLY A 57 -5.70 -11.75 4.70
N ASN A 58 -6.19 -11.80 3.46
CA ASN A 58 -5.52 -12.53 2.39
C ASN A 58 -4.14 -11.91 2.10
N ARG A 59 -3.12 -12.76 1.97
CA ARG A 59 -1.75 -12.36 1.60
C ARG A 59 -1.31 -12.90 0.23
N GLN A 60 -2.18 -13.65 -0.44
CA GLN A 60 -1.89 -14.25 -1.74
C GLN A 60 -1.95 -13.16 -2.82
N LEU A 61 -0.79 -12.86 -3.39
CA LEU A 61 -0.67 -11.94 -4.52
C LEU A 61 -1.13 -12.60 -5.81
N ARG A 62 -1.66 -11.80 -6.73
CA ARG A 62 -1.91 -12.21 -8.10
C ARG A 62 -0.59 -12.60 -8.79
N PRO A 63 -0.60 -13.55 -9.73
CA PRO A 63 0.62 -14.05 -10.37
C PRO A 63 1.40 -12.96 -11.12
N ASP A 64 0.71 -11.97 -11.70
CA ASP A 64 1.33 -10.82 -12.36
C ASP A 64 2.09 -9.93 -11.36
N VAL A 65 1.48 -9.66 -10.21
CA VAL A 65 2.07 -8.83 -9.16
C VAL A 65 3.20 -9.57 -8.44
N ALA A 66 3.00 -10.86 -8.13
CA ALA A 66 4.02 -11.68 -7.48
C ALA A 66 5.32 -11.72 -8.30
N LYS A 67 5.24 -11.86 -9.62
CA LYS A 67 6.41 -11.83 -10.51
C LYS A 67 7.12 -10.47 -10.54
N LYS A 68 6.37 -9.38 -10.42
CA LYS A 68 6.90 -8.02 -10.45
C LYS A 68 7.68 -7.66 -9.17
N TYR A 69 7.29 -8.23 -8.03
CA TYR A 69 7.87 -7.90 -6.71
C TYR A 69 8.63 -9.06 -6.06
N GLN A 70 8.68 -10.25 -6.65
CA GLN A 70 9.68 -11.28 -6.30
C GLN A 70 11.03 -10.85 -6.85
N LYS A 71 11.89 -10.36 -5.96
CA LYS A 71 13.31 -10.12 -6.22
C LYS A 71 14.11 -11.37 -5.87
#